data_AF-A0A8H6YEW8-F1
#
_entry.id   AF-A0A8H6YEW8-F1
#
_cell.length_a   1.000
_cell.length_b   1.000
_cell.length_c   1.000
_cell.angle_alpha   90.00
_cell.angle_beta   90.00
_cell.angle_gamma   90.00
#
_symmetry.space_group_name_H-M   'P 1'
#
loop_
_entity.id
_entity.type
_entity.pdbx_description
1 polymer ?
#
loop_
_entity_poly.entity_id
_entity_poly.type
_entity_poly.pdbx_seq_one_letter_code
_entity_poly.pdbx_strand_id
1 'polypeptide(L)'
;MCQMVFDILARCPKLETCKLLVHEPADEYVADSVVDCPVLRTLEVQSVGAPIFVSGRLLSRLWLPELRDFALRGQEDHRTASTADSVVSSLAASPHLEKISIDSDAFTKSSLMDFFRGLRPSVRHLHITEPVNMWQPYLVNPMLEDDILAALGVHCPTLQELVLLNCHNVSDEGLLCFIISRKPALKRIEVKFDREKQVDILPSLQSFVADGLESSITYKDTPHTSSIFALARIA
;
A
#
# COMPACT_ATOMS: atom_id res chain seq x y z
N MET A 1 -13.90 21.73 -8.48
CA MET A 1 -14.10 20.44 -7.77
C MET A 1 -13.29 20.36 -6.48
N CYS A 2 -11.96 20.50 -6.51
CA CYS A 2 -11.13 20.42 -5.30
C CYS A 2 -11.48 21.43 -4.20
N GLN A 3 -11.87 22.66 -4.57
CA GLN A 3 -12.33 23.67 -3.60
C GLN A 3 -13.57 23.22 -2.82
N MET A 4 -14.52 22.57 -3.49
CA MET A 4 -15.75 22.07 -2.84
C MET A 4 -15.43 20.96 -1.82
N VAL A 5 -14.46 20.09 -2.11
CA VAL A 5 -14.00 19.06 -1.17
C VAL A 5 -13.39 19.71 0.08
N PHE A 6 -12.53 20.71 -0.10
CA PHE A 6 -11.93 21.45 1.01
C PHE A 6 -12.97 22.19 1.85
N ASP A 7 -13.96 22.82 1.22
CA ASP A 7 -15.05 23.51 1.91
C ASP A 7 -15.90 22.54 2.74
N ILE A 8 -16.15 21.32 2.22
CA ILE A 8 -16.87 20.28 2.96
C ILE A 8 -16.05 19.78 4.15
N LEU A 9 -14.76 19.47 3.95
CA LEU A 9 -13.87 19.02 5.01
C LEU A 9 -13.75 20.07 6.13
N ALA A 10 -13.55 21.34 5.76
CA ALA A 10 -13.48 22.45 6.72
C ALA A 10 -14.78 22.63 7.54
N ARG A 11 -15.93 22.27 6.98
CA ARG A 11 -17.24 22.32 7.67
C ARG A 11 -17.53 21.10 8.52
N CYS A 12 -16.69 20.07 8.46
CA CYS A 12 -16.87 18.79 9.14
C CYS A 12 -15.72 18.50 10.12
N PRO A 13 -15.49 19.34 11.16
CA PRO A 13 -14.35 19.19 12.07
C PRO A 13 -14.41 17.95 12.97
N LYS A 14 -15.52 17.19 12.94
CA LYS A 14 -15.73 15.93 13.67
C LYS A 14 -15.58 14.69 12.78
N LEU A 15 -15.18 14.85 11.52
CA LEU A 15 -15.08 13.75 10.57
C LEU A 15 -13.90 12.86 10.94
N GLU A 16 -14.16 11.63 11.39
CA GLU A 16 -13.12 10.65 11.74
C GLU A 16 -12.71 9.77 10.56
N THR A 17 -13.60 9.60 9.57
CA THR A 17 -13.36 8.75 8.39
C THR A 17 -13.79 9.47 7.13
N CYS A 18 -12.94 9.47 6.12
CA CYS A 18 -13.22 10.09 4.83
C CYS A 18 -12.74 9.20 3.68
N LYS A 19 -13.59 9.07 2.65
CA LYS A 19 -13.22 8.51 1.36
C LYS A 19 -13.42 9.58 0.29
N LEU A 20 -12.35 9.90 -0.42
CA LEU A 20 -12.31 10.90 -1.48
C LEU A 20 -12.17 10.21 -2.83
N LEU A 21 -13.10 10.49 -3.73
CA LEU A 21 -13.03 10.11 -5.13
C LEU A 21 -12.58 11.33 -5.92
N VAL A 22 -11.39 11.25 -6.52
CA VAL A 22 -10.79 12.34 -7.29
C VAL A 22 -10.96 12.03 -8.77
N HIS A 23 -11.82 12.79 -9.44
CA HIS A 23 -12.04 12.71 -10.88
C HIS A 23 -11.13 13.67 -11.64
N GLU A 24 -11.03 13.48 -12.96
CA GLU A 24 -10.23 14.21 -13.95
C GLU A 24 -9.88 15.66 -13.56
N PRO A 25 -8.66 16.13 -13.87
CA PRO A 25 -8.30 17.52 -13.62
C PRO A 25 -9.12 18.42 -14.55
N ALA A 26 -10.15 19.09 -14.01
CA ALA A 26 -10.48 20.41 -14.53
C ALA A 26 -9.31 21.32 -14.15
N ASP A 27 -8.85 22.18 -15.07
CA ASP A 27 -7.78 23.18 -14.92
C ASP A 27 -8.07 24.25 -13.83
N GLU A 28 -8.56 23.84 -12.67
CA GLU A 28 -8.99 24.72 -11.61
C GLU A 28 -7.87 24.97 -10.62
N TYR A 29 -7.53 26.26 -10.55
CA TYR A 29 -6.71 26.88 -9.54
C TYR A 29 -7.21 26.47 -8.15
N VAL A 30 -6.42 25.67 -7.44
CA VAL A 30 -6.72 25.25 -6.09
C VAL A 30 -6.12 26.31 -5.15
N ALA A 31 -6.95 27.10 -4.46
CA ALA A 31 -6.51 28.22 -3.59
C ALA A 31 -5.49 27.76 -2.53
N ASP A 32 -4.46 28.50 -2.12
CA ASP A 32 -3.37 27.99 -1.25
C ASP A 32 -3.72 27.62 0.21
N SER A 33 -5.00 27.53 0.58
CA SER A 33 -5.41 27.27 1.96
C SER A 33 -5.21 25.81 2.40
N VAL A 34 -4.54 25.62 3.54
CA VAL A 34 -4.47 24.33 4.25
C VAL A 34 -5.80 24.08 4.94
N VAL A 35 -6.30 22.85 4.85
CA VAL A 35 -7.52 22.41 5.54
C VAL A 35 -7.16 21.57 6.74
N ASP A 36 -7.62 22.02 7.91
CA ASP A 36 -7.45 21.33 9.17
C ASP A 36 -8.49 20.20 9.32
N CYS A 37 -8.03 18.97 9.48
CA CYS A 37 -8.85 17.81 9.78
C CYS A 37 -8.34 17.14 11.08
N PRO A 38 -8.54 17.79 12.24
CA PRO A 38 -7.77 17.51 13.44
C PRO A 38 -8.13 16.17 14.10
N VAL A 39 -9.27 15.57 13.74
CA VAL A 39 -9.75 14.29 14.27
C VAL A 39 -9.84 13.19 13.21
N LEU A 40 -9.43 13.45 11.98
CA LEU A 40 -9.53 12.48 10.89
C LEU A 40 -8.52 11.36 11.12
N ARG A 41 -9.03 10.14 11.32
CA ARG A 41 -8.24 8.93 11.64
C ARG A 41 -8.07 8.02 10.44
N THR A 42 -9.05 8.02 9.53
CA THR A 42 -9.05 7.17 8.35
C THR A 42 -9.27 8.01 7.11
N LEU A 43 -8.35 7.96 6.15
CA LEU A 43 -8.46 8.64 4.87
C LEU A 43 -8.17 7.67 3.73
N GLU A 44 -9.12 7.52 2.82
CA GLU A 44 -8.94 6.85 1.54
C GLU A 44 -9.04 7.86 0.41
N VAL A 45 -8.04 7.90 -0.47
CA VAL A 45 -8.05 8.72 -1.67
C VAL A 45 -7.95 7.80 -2.88
N GLN A 46 -8.94 7.88 -3.76
CA GLN A 46 -9.02 7.08 -4.97
C GLN A 46 -9.10 8.00 -6.19
N SER A 47 -8.08 7.94 -7.04
CA SER A 47 -8.09 8.60 -8.35
C SER A 47 -8.90 7.77 -9.34
N VAL A 48 -9.89 8.39 -10.00
CA VAL A 48 -10.76 7.75 -10.99
C VAL A 48 -10.68 8.53 -12.30
N GLY A 49 -9.93 8.02 -13.26
CA GLY A 49 -9.68 8.70 -14.54
C GLY A 49 -8.78 9.94 -14.43
N ALA A 50 -8.25 10.24 -13.23
CA ALA A 50 -7.29 11.30 -12.99
C ALA A 50 -5.91 10.72 -12.70
N PRO A 51 -4.82 11.40 -13.11
CA PRO A 51 -3.48 11.05 -12.65
C PRO A 51 -3.34 11.15 -11.13
N ILE A 52 -2.57 10.23 -10.53
CA ILE A 52 -2.37 10.16 -9.08
C ILE A 52 -1.69 11.42 -8.47
N PHE A 53 -0.93 12.20 -9.25
CA PHE A 53 -0.33 13.45 -8.75
C PHE A 53 -1.37 14.48 -8.29
N VAL A 54 -2.59 14.44 -8.83
CA VAL A 54 -3.69 15.32 -8.39
C VAL A 54 -4.06 15.00 -6.94
N SER A 55 -4.11 13.71 -6.60
CA SER A 55 -4.30 13.23 -5.23
C SER A 55 -3.13 13.64 -4.32
N GLY A 56 -1.90 13.59 -4.83
CA GLY A 56 -0.72 14.11 -4.10
C GLY A 56 -0.84 15.59 -3.74
N ARG A 57 -1.29 16.44 -4.67
CA ARG A 57 -1.52 17.87 -4.43
C ARG A 57 -2.69 18.15 -3.48
N LEU A 58 -3.71 17.30 -3.49
CA LEU A 58 -4.79 17.39 -2.52
C LEU A 58 -4.28 17.08 -1.12
N LEU A 59 -3.47 16.01 -1.00
CA LEU A 59 -2.93 15.56 0.28
C LEU A 59 -1.98 16.57 0.92
N SER A 60 -1.15 17.26 0.13
CA SER A 60 -0.22 18.28 0.66
C SER A 60 -0.89 19.47 1.34
N ARG A 61 -2.22 19.57 1.22
CA ARG A 61 -3.04 20.63 1.81
C ARG A 61 -3.89 20.18 2.98
N LEU A 62 -3.88 18.88 3.29
CA LEU A 62 -4.60 18.36 4.44
C LEU A 62 -3.64 18.29 5.62
N TRP A 63 -4.01 18.92 6.73
CA TRP A 63 -3.33 18.68 8.00
C TRP A 63 -4.05 17.57 8.76
N LEU A 64 -3.37 16.44 8.92
CA LEU A 64 -3.95 15.17 9.37
C LEU A 64 -3.24 14.63 10.64
N PRO A 65 -3.20 15.38 11.76
CA PRO A 65 -2.37 15.03 12.92
C PRO A 65 -2.77 13.70 13.58
N GLU A 66 -4.05 13.31 13.51
CA GLU A 66 -4.59 12.11 14.15
C GLU A 66 -4.75 10.91 13.18
N LEU A 67 -4.20 11.00 11.97
CA LEU A 67 -4.36 9.95 10.96
C LEU A 67 -3.67 8.66 11.40
N ARG A 68 -4.42 7.55 11.31
CA ARG A 68 -4.00 6.20 11.68
C ARG A 68 -4.01 5.25 10.49
N ASP A 69 -5.02 5.39 9.64
CA ASP A 69 -5.24 4.56 8.46
C ASP A 69 -5.25 5.43 7.21
N PHE A 70 -4.35 5.13 6.28
CA PHE A 70 -4.27 5.80 5.00
C PHE A 70 -4.39 4.81 3.85
N ALA A 71 -5.17 5.15 2.84
CA ALA A 71 -5.24 4.41 1.59
C ALA A 71 -5.13 5.33 0.38
N LEU A 72 -4.29 4.94 -0.58
CA LEU A 72 -4.14 5.63 -1.87
C LEU A 72 -4.36 4.63 -3.00
N ARG A 73 -5.34 4.90 -3.86
CA ARG A 73 -5.73 4.03 -4.97
C ARG A 73 -5.71 4.80 -6.29
N GLY A 74 -5.29 4.14 -7.35
CA GLY A 74 -5.28 4.70 -8.70
C GLY A 74 -3.93 4.59 -9.40
N GLN A 75 -3.91 5.01 -10.67
CA GLN A 75 -2.81 4.75 -11.59
C GLN A 75 -1.96 6.02 -11.80
N GLU A 76 -0.64 5.87 -11.73
CA GLU A 76 0.32 6.90 -12.13
C GLU A 76 0.41 6.96 -13.67
N ASP A 77 0.29 8.17 -14.22
CA ASP A 77 0.71 8.41 -15.59
C ASP A 77 2.23 8.52 -15.60
N HIS A 78 2.91 7.65 -16.34
CA HIS A 78 4.38 7.58 -16.45
C HIS A 78 5.05 8.90 -16.92
N ARG A 79 4.27 9.93 -17.23
CA ARG A 79 4.72 11.22 -17.77
C ARG A 79 4.94 12.32 -16.73
N THR A 80 4.55 12.14 -15.47
CA THR A 80 4.55 13.23 -14.48
C THR A 80 5.36 12.94 -13.21
N ALA A 81 5.93 13.99 -12.61
CA ALA A 81 6.87 13.93 -11.49
C ALA A 81 6.25 13.41 -10.17
N SER A 82 7.12 12.74 -9.39
CA SER A 82 6.98 12.11 -8.05
C SER A 82 5.73 12.52 -7.24
N THR A 83 4.68 11.70 -7.33
CA THR A 83 3.54 11.75 -6.40
C THR A 83 3.99 11.40 -4.97
N ALA A 84 5.06 10.61 -4.84
CA ALA A 84 5.60 10.16 -3.56
C ALA A 84 5.97 11.31 -2.63
N ASP A 85 6.67 12.35 -3.09
CA ASP A 85 7.15 13.42 -2.18
C ASP A 85 6.00 14.17 -1.51
N SER A 86 4.93 14.43 -2.27
CA SER A 86 3.74 15.11 -1.74
C SER A 86 3.00 14.24 -0.72
N VAL A 87 2.85 12.94 -1.02
CA VAL A 87 2.21 11.99 -0.13
C VAL A 87 3.05 11.80 1.14
N VAL A 88 4.35 11.54 1.01
CA VAL A 88 5.30 11.38 2.13
C VAL A 88 5.27 12.59 3.04
N SER A 89 5.36 13.81 2.49
CA SER A 89 5.36 15.04 3.29
C SER A 89 4.06 15.18 4.09
N SER A 90 2.93 14.79 3.51
CA SER A 90 1.62 14.83 4.16
C SER A 90 1.51 13.78 5.28
N LEU A 91 1.94 12.54 5.00
CA LEU A 91 1.94 11.45 5.99
C LEU A 91 2.98 11.68 7.09
N ALA A 92 4.07 12.37 6.80
CA ALA A 92 5.06 12.77 7.80
C ALA A 92 4.47 13.74 8.83
N ALA A 93 3.36 14.43 8.55
CA ALA A 93 2.65 15.22 9.56
C ALA A 93 1.79 14.37 10.52
N SER A 94 1.66 13.05 10.27
CA SER A 94 0.78 12.13 10.99
C SER A 94 1.57 11.19 11.92
N PRO A 95 1.83 11.54 13.20
CA PRO A 95 2.59 10.70 14.13
C PRO A 95 1.92 9.37 14.52
N HIS A 96 0.62 9.27 14.34
CA HIS A 96 -0.17 8.08 14.71
C HIS A 96 -0.43 7.13 13.54
N LEU A 97 0.21 7.35 12.39
CA LEU A 97 -0.02 6.54 11.21
C LEU A 97 0.51 5.12 11.43
N GLU A 98 -0.40 4.15 11.38
CA GLU A 98 -0.15 2.75 11.68
C GLU A 98 -0.46 1.82 10.51
N LYS A 99 -1.40 2.19 9.64
CA LYS A 99 -1.84 1.39 8.50
C LYS A 99 -1.76 2.16 7.20
N ILE A 100 -1.14 1.55 6.20
CA ILE A 100 -1.02 2.10 4.85
C ILE A 100 -1.51 1.05 3.86
N SER A 101 -2.34 1.47 2.91
CA SER A 101 -2.78 0.65 1.79
C SER A 101 -2.57 1.39 0.48
N ILE A 102 -1.80 0.83 -0.44
CA ILE A 102 -1.49 1.49 -1.72
C ILE A 102 -1.68 0.54 -2.90
N ASP A 103 -2.14 1.07 -4.02
CA ASP A 103 -1.94 0.39 -5.31
C ASP A 103 -0.50 0.65 -5.78
N SER A 104 0.15 -0.38 -6.32
CA SER A 104 1.54 -0.27 -6.75
C SER A 104 1.68 0.65 -7.98
N ASP A 105 0.68 0.65 -8.87
CA ASP A 105 0.68 1.51 -10.06
C ASP A 105 0.53 2.99 -9.75
N ALA A 106 0.20 3.38 -8.51
CA ALA A 106 0.28 4.76 -8.04
C ALA A 106 1.73 5.30 -7.97
N PHE A 107 2.74 4.45 -8.17
CA PHE A 107 4.15 4.77 -8.01
C PHE A 107 5.02 4.16 -9.11
N THR A 108 6.06 4.89 -9.54
CA THR A 108 7.27 4.31 -10.15
C THR A 108 8.10 3.57 -9.10
N LYS A 109 8.92 2.59 -9.50
CA LYS A 109 9.81 1.83 -8.59
C LYS A 109 10.67 2.75 -7.71
N SER A 110 11.27 3.79 -8.29
CA SER A 110 12.07 4.76 -7.52
C SER A 110 11.21 5.54 -6.52
N SER A 111 10.05 6.03 -6.94
CA SER A 111 9.17 6.81 -6.06
C SER A 111 8.56 5.95 -4.94
N LEU A 112 8.32 4.66 -5.17
CA LEU A 112 7.87 3.73 -4.13
C LEU A 112 8.98 3.49 -3.09
N MET A 113 10.23 3.36 -3.55
CA MET A 113 11.39 3.22 -2.66
C MET A 113 11.59 4.48 -1.81
N ASP A 114 11.47 5.66 -2.42
CA ASP A 114 11.54 6.94 -1.70
C ASP A 114 10.35 7.13 -0.76
N PHE A 115 9.16 6.65 -1.16
CA PHE A 115 7.99 6.57 -0.28
C PHE A 115 8.31 5.77 0.98
N PHE A 116 8.82 4.53 0.85
CA PHE A 116 9.19 3.71 2.01
C PHE A 116 10.29 4.33 2.86
N ARG A 117 11.30 4.96 2.25
CA ARG A 117 12.35 5.70 2.99
C ARG A 117 11.79 6.85 3.82
N GLY A 118 10.76 7.51 3.30
CA GLY A 118 10.07 8.62 3.95
C GLY A 118 9.06 8.18 5.02
N LEU A 119 8.69 6.90 5.06
CA LEU A 119 7.77 6.38 6.07
C LEU A 119 8.37 6.42 7.46
N ARG A 120 7.50 6.67 8.44
CA ARG A 120 7.87 6.64 9.85
C ARG A 120 7.95 5.21 10.37
N PRO A 121 8.79 4.95 11.39
CA PRO A 121 8.85 3.66 12.09
C PRO A 121 7.61 3.39 12.96
N SER A 122 6.48 4.05 12.73
CA SER A 122 5.21 3.77 13.40
C SER A 122 4.32 2.82 12.59
N VAL A 123 4.60 2.64 11.29
CA VAL A 123 3.77 1.81 10.40
C VAL A 123 3.88 0.34 10.82
N ARG A 124 2.71 -0.27 11.05
CA ARG A 124 2.55 -1.65 11.53
C ARG A 124 1.85 -2.53 10.50
N HIS A 125 1.00 -1.96 9.68
CA HIS A 125 0.21 -2.69 8.69
C HIS A 125 0.44 -2.06 7.32
N LEU A 126 0.95 -2.86 6.39
CA LEU A 126 1.19 -2.42 5.02
C LEU A 126 0.47 -3.35 4.05
N HIS A 127 -0.34 -2.77 3.19
CA HIS A 127 -1.02 -3.47 2.12
C HIS A 127 -0.61 -2.85 0.79
N ILE A 128 -0.05 -3.66 -0.10
CA ILE A 128 0.27 -3.27 -1.47
C ILE A 128 -0.48 -4.18 -2.44
N THR A 129 -1.15 -3.58 -3.42
CA THR A 129 -1.89 -4.30 -4.46
C THR A 129 -1.28 -3.98 -5.82
N GLU A 130 -0.79 -4.98 -6.57
CA GLU A 130 -0.49 -4.78 -7.99
C GLU A 130 -1.78 -4.82 -8.83
N PRO A 131 -1.89 -3.97 -9.86
CA PRO A 131 -3.05 -3.98 -10.74
C PRO A 131 -3.09 -5.29 -11.54
N VAL A 132 -4.26 -5.93 -11.59
CA VAL A 132 -4.50 -7.05 -12.50
C VAL A 132 -4.82 -6.49 -13.87
N ASN A 133 -3.81 -6.31 -14.73
CA ASN A 133 -4.07 -5.83 -16.08
C ASN A 133 -4.55 -6.97 -16.98
N MET A 134 -5.86 -7.22 -16.96
CA MET A 134 -6.49 -8.29 -17.77
C MET A 134 -6.32 -8.09 -19.28
N TRP A 135 -6.03 -6.87 -19.74
CA TRP A 135 -6.05 -6.53 -21.16
C TRP A 135 -4.66 -6.59 -21.81
N GLN A 136 -3.57 -6.43 -21.05
CA GLN A 136 -2.19 -6.41 -21.56
C GLN A 136 -1.16 -6.92 -20.53
N PRO A 137 -1.14 -8.23 -20.22
CA PRO A 137 -0.28 -8.80 -19.17
C PRO A 137 1.23 -8.66 -19.44
N TYR A 138 1.64 -8.39 -20.68
CA TYR A 138 3.06 -8.27 -21.06
C TYR A 138 3.61 -6.83 -20.99
N LEU A 139 2.75 -5.84 -20.70
CA LEU A 139 3.12 -4.41 -20.70
C LEU A 139 3.26 -3.81 -19.30
N VAL A 140 2.88 -4.55 -18.27
CA VAL A 140 3.09 -4.13 -16.89
C VAL A 140 4.48 -4.60 -16.49
N ASN A 141 5.38 -3.67 -16.23
CA ASN A 141 6.63 -4.00 -15.55
C ASN A 141 6.27 -4.22 -14.08
N PRO A 142 6.23 -5.47 -13.58
CA PRO A 142 5.85 -5.75 -12.21
C PRO A 142 6.81 -5.01 -11.27
N MET A 143 6.26 -4.20 -10.37
CA MET A 143 7.06 -3.34 -9.51
C MET A 143 7.48 -4.06 -8.23
N LEU A 144 6.66 -5.02 -7.78
CA LEU A 144 6.94 -5.79 -6.59
C LEU A 144 7.91 -6.93 -6.91
N GLU A 145 9.15 -6.73 -6.49
CA GLU A 145 10.27 -7.66 -6.59
C GLU A 145 10.96 -7.80 -5.22
N ASP A 146 11.92 -8.71 -5.12
CA ASP A 146 12.65 -8.97 -3.87
C ASP A 146 13.37 -7.72 -3.32
N ASP A 147 13.80 -6.80 -4.20
CA ASP A 147 14.37 -5.50 -3.80
C ASP A 147 13.39 -4.67 -2.93
N ILE A 148 12.10 -4.71 -3.26
CA ILE A 148 11.06 -4.00 -2.51
C ILE A 148 10.91 -4.64 -1.13
N LEU A 149 10.92 -5.97 -1.04
CA LEU A 149 10.90 -6.66 0.25
C LEU A 149 12.11 -6.30 1.11
N ALA A 150 13.31 -6.27 0.51
CA ALA A 150 14.52 -5.86 1.21
C ALA A 150 14.40 -4.41 1.73
N ALA A 151 13.88 -3.49 0.92
CA ALA A 151 13.64 -2.11 1.31
C ALA A 151 12.64 -1.98 2.46
N LEU A 152 11.54 -2.73 2.42
CA LEU A 152 10.58 -2.80 3.52
C LEU A 152 11.23 -3.31 4.80
N GLY A 153 12.13 -4.29 4.69
CA GLY A 153 12.87 -4.81 5.83
C GLY A 153 13.77 -3.77 6.52
N VAL A 154 14.32 -2.83 5.75
CA VAL A 154 15.17 -1.75 6.27
C VAL A 154 14.33 -0.56 6.77
N HIS A 155 13.34 -0.13 6.00
CA HIS A 155 12.65 1.14 6.23
C HIS A 155 11.37 1.02 7.08
N CYS A 156 10.79 -0.18 7.20
CA CYS A 156 9.61 -0.42 8.03
C CYS A 156 9.92 -1.39 9.19
N PRO A 157 10.80 -1.01 10.15
CA PRO A 157 11.30 -1.91 11.19
C PRO A 157 10.24 -2.36 12.21
N THR A 158 9.09 -1.71 12.26
CA THR A 158 7.97 -2.04 13.16
C THR A 158 6.84 -2.80 12.50
N LEU A 159 7.00 -3.19 11.23
CA LEU A 159 5.95 -3.84 10.47
C LEU A 159 5.56 -5.17 11.12
N GLN A 160 4.27 -5.30 11.43
CA GLN A 160 3.66 -6.49 12.05
C GLN A 160 2.78 -7.25 11.06
N GLU A 161 2.20 -6.57 10.09
CA GLU A 161 1.37 -7.15 9.05
C GLU A 161 1.81 -6.67 7.67
N LEU A 162 2.02 -7.63 6.77
CA LEU A 162 2.28 -7.36 5.35
C LEU A 162 1.25 -8.11 4.50
N VAL A 163 0.53 -7.37 3.66
CA VAL A 163 -0.39 -7.91 2.66
C VAL A 163 0.09 -7.50 1.27
N LEU A 164 0.37 -8.48 0.43
CA LEU A 164 0.83 -8.30 -0.94
C LEU A 164 -0.11 -9.03 -1.89
N LEU A 165 -0.81 -8.29 -2.75
CA LEU A 165 -1.81 -8.86 -3.66
C LEU A 165 -1.38 -8.74 -5.13
N ASN A 166 -1.66 -9.81 -5.86
CA ASN A 166 -1.40 -9.97 -7.30
C ASN A 166 0.08 -9.83 -7.67
N CYS A 167 0.97 -10.31 -6.81
CA CYS A 167 2.40 -10.17 -7.04
C CYS A 167 2.89 -11.12 -8.13
N HIS A 168 3.71 -10.62 -9.05
CA HIS A 168 4.30 -11.45 -10.11
C HIS A 168 5.78 -11.76 -9.88
N ASN A 169 6.59 -10.77 -9.52
CA ASN A 169 8.06 -10.88 -9.53
C ASN A 169 8.70 -11.12 -8.16
N VAL A 170 7.95 -11.05 -7.07
CA VAL A 170 8.45 -11.50 -5.76
C VAL A 170 8.73 -13.00 -5.84
N SER A 171 9.96 -13.41 -5.54
CA SER A 171 10.34 -14.82 -5.52
C SER A 171 9.94 -15.49 -4.21
N ASP A 172 9.75 -16.81 -4.25
CA ASP A 172 9.42 -17.59 -3.05
C ASP A 172 10.56 -17.49 -2.00
N GLU A 173 11.81 -17.47 -2.47
CA GLU A 173 13.00 -17.32 -1.62
C GLU A 173 13.12 -15.91 -1.04
N GLY A 174 12.87 -14.87 -1.84
CA GLY A 174 12.86 -13.48 -1.39
C GLY A 174 11.82 -13.24 -0.31
N LEU A 175 10.62 -13.83 -0.48
CA LEU A 175 9.57 -13.81 0.55
C LEU A 175 10.01 -14.51 1.84
N LEU A 176 10.62 -15.69 1.73
CA LEU A 176 11.12 -16.43 2.89
C LEU A 176 12.22 -15.65 3.63
N CYS A 177 13.19 -15.11 2.89
CA CYS A 177 14.26 -14.27 3.43
C CYS A 177 13.70 -13.04 4.16
N PHE A 178 12.69 -12.39 3.57
CA PHE A 178 11.97 -11.31 4.23
C PHE A 178 11.38 -11.79 5.56
N ILE A 179 10.55 -12.84 5.57
CA ILE A 179 9.89 -13.34 6.80
C ILE A 179 10.93 -13.64 7.90
N ILE A 180 12.04 -14.31 7.55
CA ILE A 180 13.12 -14.63 8.48
C ILE A 180 13.72 -13.36 9.08
N SER A 181 14.02 -12.36 8.24
CA SER A 181 14.64 -11.10 8.68
C SER A 181 13.75 -10.24 9.59
N ARG A 182 12.42 -10.46 9.56
CA ARG A 182 11.44 -9.62 10.29
C ARG A 182 11.00 -10.19 11.63
N LYS A 183 11.46 -11.39 12.00
CA LYS A 183 11.11 -11.97 13.29
C LYS A 183 11.80 -11.25 14.45
N PRO A 184 11.14 -11.12 15.63
CA PRO A 184 9.78 -11.57 15.96
C PRO A 184 8.69 -10.52 15.70
N ALA A 185 9.00 -9.42 14.99
CA ALA A 185 8.07 -8.30 14.84
C ALA A 185 6.88 -8.63 13.93
N LEU A 186 7.10 -9.43 12.88
CA LEU A 186 6.06 -9.83 11.93
C LEU A 186 5.12 -10.88 12.55
N LYS A 187 3.83 -10.55 12.60
CA LYS A 187 2.76 -11.37 13.17
C LYS A 187 1.83 -11.94 12.10
N ARG A 188 1.66 -11.23 10.99
CA ARG A 188 0.78 -11.63 9.90
C ARG A 188 1.42 -11.37 8.54
N ILE A 189 1.31 -12.34 7.65
CA ILE A 189 1.66 -12.18 6.25
C ILE A 189 0.61 -12.81 5.34
N GLU A 190 0.17 -12.04 4.36
CA GLU A 190 -0.75 -12.50 3.33
C GLU A 190 -0.17 -12.17 1.97
N VAL A 191 0.06 -13.19 1.14
CA VAL A 191 0.59 -13.02 -0.20
C VAL A 191 -0.28 -13.78 -1.19
N LYS A 192 -0.76 -13.06 -2.20
CA LYS A 192 -1.44 -13.64 -3.35
C LYS A 192 -0.60 -13.41 -4.60
N PHE A 193 0.06 -14.46 -5.06
CA PHE A 193 0.80 -14.45 -6.31
C PHE A 193 -0.14 -14.57 -7.49
N ASP A 194 0.09 -13.76 -8.53
CA ASP A 194 -0.52 -13.96 -9.85
C ASP A 194 0.42 -14.73 -10.79
N ARG A 195 1.16 -15.68 -10.22
CA ARG A 195 2.01 -16.65 -10.90
C ARG A 195 1.79 -18.05 -10.32
N GLU A 196 2.25 -19.05 -11.06
CA GLU A 196 2.32 -20.43 -10.58
C GLU A 196 3.37 -20.58 -9.47
N LYS A 197 3.15 -21.58 -8.62
CA LYS A 197 4.08 -21.95 -7.55
C LYS A 197 5.38 -22.45 -8.15
N GLN A 198 6.50 -21.82 -7.78
CA GLN A 198 7.83 -22.25 -8.22
C GLN A 198 8.49 -23.12 -7.16
N VAL A 199 8.51 -22.64 -5.91
CA VAL A 199 9.11 -23.35 -4.76
C VAL A 199 8.09 -23.50 -3.64
N ASP A 200 8.09 -24.66 -2.99
CA ASP A 200 7.29 -24.86 -1.78
C ASP A 200 8.01 -24.38 -0.53
N ILE A 201 7.69 -23.16 -0.11
CA ILE A 201 8.22 -22.58 1.13
C ILE A 201 7.36 -22.90 2.36
N LEU A 202 6.18 -23.52 2.19
CA LEU A 202 5.27 -23.81 3.32
C LEU A 202 5.93 -24.67 4.40
N PRO A 203 6.74 -25.71 4.09
CA PRO A 203 7.47 -26.46 5.12
C PRO A 203 8.40 -25.58 5.95
N SER A 204 9.10 -24.64 5.31
CA SER A 204 10.00 -23.69 5.97
C SER A 204 9.26 -22.72 6.89
N LEU A 205 7.98 -22.46 6.63
CA LEU A 205 7.14 -21.59 7.44
C LEU A 205 6.50 -22.29 8.64
N GLN A 206 6.53 -23.63 8.72
CA GLN A 206 5.84 -24.38 9.78
C GLN A 206 6.29 -24.00 11.19
N SER A 207 7.61 -23.90 11.41
CA SER A 207 8.15 -23.45 12.68
C SER A 207 7.69 -22.03 13.01
N PHE A 208 7.59 -21.18 12.00
CA PHE A 208 7.17 -19.80 12.21
C PHE A 208 5.70 -19.66 12.55
N VAL A 209 4.83 -20.47 11.94
CA VAL A 209 3.41 -20.55 12.27
C VAL A 209 3.22 -21.12 13.68
N ALA A 210 4.03 -22.11 14.07
CA ALA A 210 4.03 -22.62 15.44
C ALA A 210 4.43 -21.55 16.47
N ASP A 211 5.29 -20.61 16.09
CA ASP A 211 5.64 -19.44 16.92
C ASP A 211 4.57 -18.32 16.90
N GLY A 212 3.43 -18.52 16.22
CA GLY A 212 2.32 -17.57 16.17
C GLY A 212 2.28 -16.64 14.96
N LEU A 213 3.05 -16.91 13.89
CA LEU A 213 2.90 -16.19 12.61
C LEU A 213 1.61 -16.64 11.90
N GLU A 214 0.70 -15.71 11.65
CA GLU A 214 -0.42 -15.92 10.73
C GLU A 214 0.10 -15.82 9.29
N SER A 215 0.04 -16.90 8.52
CA SER A 215 0.47 -16.90 7.11
C SER A 215 -0.64 -17.38 6.17
N SER A 216 -0.91 -16.62 5.11
CA SER A 216 -1.78 -17.01 4.00
C SER A 216 -1.05 -16.75 2.68
N ILE A 217 -0.55 -17.80 2.04
CA ILE A 217 0.18 -17.71 0.77
C ILE A 217 -0.60 -18.48 -0.29
N THR A 218 -1.02 -17.77 -1.33
CA THR A 218 -1.82 -18.33 -2.42
C THR A 218 -1.14 -18.04 -3.76
N TYR A 219 -1.25 -19.00 -4.68
CA TYR A 219 -0.72 -18.90 -6.03
C TYR A 219 -1.87 -18.91 -7.02
N LYS A 220 -1.63 -18.44 -8.24
CA LYS A 220 -2.63 -18.53 -9.31
C LYS A 220 -2.83 -20.00 -9.66
N ASP A 221 -4.03 -20.51 -9.41
CA ASP A 221 -4.39 -21.88 -9.80
C ASP A 221 -4.41 -21.97 -11.33
N THR A 222 -3.66 -22.92 -11.89
CA THR A 222 -3.93 -23.35 -13.26
C THR A 222 -5.27 -24.09 -13.26
N PRO A 223 -6.08 -24.02 -14.33
CA PRO A 223 -7.38 -24.70 -14.40
C PRO A 223 -7.32 -26.24 -14.33
N HIS A 224 -6.19 -26.86 -13.97
CA HIS A 224 -5.98 -28.31 -14.04
C HIS A 224 -5.40 -29.00 -12.81
N THR A 225 -5.22 -28.34 -11.66
CA THR A 225 -4.80 -29.04 -10.44
C THR A 225 -5.63 -28.62 -9.23
N SER A 226 -6.39 -29.58 -8.69
CA SER A 226 -7.19 -29.47 -7.47
C SER A 226 -6.39 -28.84 -6.32
N SER A 227 -6.76 -27.62 -5.95
CA SER A 227 -6.15 -26.86 -4.87
C SER A 227 -6.40 -27.54 -3.53
N ILE A 228 -5.33 -27.95 -2.84
CA ILE A 228 -5.39 -28.29 -1.42
C ILE A 228 -5.41 -26.95 -0.66
N PHE A 229 -6.58 -26.61 -0.10
CA PHE A 229 -6.71 -25.49 0.83
C PHE A 229 -6.00 -25.85 2.14
N ALA A 230 -4.80 -25.31 2.37
CA ALA A 230 -4.26 -25.19 3.72
C ALA A 230 -4.80 -23.90 4.34
N LEU A 231 -6.05 -23.93 4.82
CA LEU A 231 -6.49 -22.99 5.85
C LEU A 231 -5.79 -23.38 7.15
N ALA A 232 -4.58 -22.87 7.38
CA ALA A 232 -3.98 -22.89 8.71
C ALA A 232 -4.68 -21.83 9.59
N ARG A 233 -5.96 -22.08 9.90
CA ARG A 233 -6.65 -21.48 11.04
C ARG A 233 -6.56 -22.51 12.16
N ILE A 234 -5.54 -22.41 13.00
CA ILE A 234 -5.56 -23.10 14.28
C ILE A 234 -6.25 -22.13 15.26
N ALA A 235 -7.46 -22.49 15.64
CA ALA A 235 -8.23 -21.85 16.71
C ALA A 235 -7.58 -22.11 18.08
#